data_AF-A0A7C1RC52-F1
#
_entry.id   AF-A0A7C1RC52-F1
#
_cell.length_a   1.000
_cell.length_b   1.000
_cell.length_c   1.000
_cell.angle_alpha   90.00
_cell.angle_beta   90.00
_cell.angle_gamma   90.00
#
_symmetry.space_group_name_H-M   'P 1'
#
loop_
_entity.id
_entity.type
_entity.pdbx_description
1 polymer ?
#
loop_
_entity_poly.entity_id
_entity_poly.type
_entity_poly.pdbx_seq_one_letter_code
_entity_poly.pdbx_strand_id
1 'polypeptide(L)' 'MEEFTCEVLIVGTGPAGLSAGIYCARSNRDVIILDGKEISALARTKEIQNWPGEIDIAGEKLLEKFRGHAESYS' A
#
# COMPACT_ATOMS: atom_id res chain seq x y z
N MET A 1 -5.83 -12.13 -23.44
CA MET A 1 -4.89 -11.77 -22.36
C MET A 1 -4.93 -10.25 -22.31
N GLU A 2 -5.23 -9.66 -21.17
CA GLU A 2 -5.16 -8.20 -21.02
C GLU A 2 -3.69 -7.81 -20.84
N GLU A 3 -3.27 -6.77 -21.55
CA GLU A 3 -1.93 -6.20 -21.44
C GLU A 3 -2.02 -4.89 -20.66
N PHE A 4 -1.15 -4.73 -19.67
CA PHE A 4 -1.02 -3.53 -18.87
C PHE A 4 0.36 -2.92 -19.12
N THR A 5 0.41 -1.61 -19.36
CA THR A 5 1.66 -0.85 -19.49
C THR A 5 1.75 0.09 -18.30
N CYS A 6 2.95 0.24 -17.73
CA CYS A 6 3.24 1.23 -16.69
C CYS A 6 4.73 1.62 -16.75
N GLU A 7 5.08 2.79 -16.21
CA GLU A 7 6.48 3.17 -16.00
C GLU A 7 7.08 2.42 -14.81
N VAL A 8 6.27 2.13 -13.79
CA VAL A 8 6.69 1.45 -12.57
C VAL A 8 5.69 0.36 -12.18
N LEU A 9 6.18 -0.89 -12.09
CA LEU A 9 5.43 -2.00 -11.51
C LEU A 9 5.93 -2.27 -10.08
N ILE A 10 5.02 -2.18 -9.11
CA ILE A 10 5.27 -2.55 -7.72
C ILE A 10 4.59 -3.88 -7.43
N VAL A 11 5.33 -4.86 -6.94
CA VAL A 11 4.80 -6.18 -6.57
C VAL A 11 4.67 -6.27 -5.06
N GLY A 12 3.42 -6.27 -4.57
CA GLY A 12 3.07 -6.37 -3.15
C GLY A 12 2.37 -5.12 -2.61
N THR A 13 1.30 -5.34 -1.85
CA THR A 13 0.41 -4.30 -1.29
C THR A 13 0.57 -4.12 0.21
N GLY A 14 1.76 -4.41 0.73
CA GLY A 14 2.13 -4.09 2.11
C GLY A 14 2.45 -2.60 2.31
N PRO A 15 2.84 -2.18 3.52
CA PRO A 15 3.21 -0.80 3.81
C PRO A 15 4.32 -0.28 2.89
N ALA A 16 5.30 -1.12 2.54
CA ALA A 16 6.40 -0.74 1.64
C ALA A 16 5.91 -0.44 0.21
N GLY A 17 5.10 -1.34 -0.36
CA GLY A 17 4.61 -1.19 -1.74
C GLY A 17 3.62 -0.03 -1.87
N LEU A 18 2.70 0.12 -0.92
CA LEU A 18 1.75 1.25 -0.91
C LEU A 18 2.48 2.59 -0.71
N SER A 19 3.49 2.64 0.16
CA SER A 19 4.31 3.85 0.32
C SER A 19 5.08 4.20 -0.96
N ALA A 20 5.69 3.21 -1.62
CA ALA A 20 6.35 3.43 -2.91
C ALA A 20 5.36 3.94 -3.98
N GLY A 21 4.16 3.35 -4.05
CA GLY A 21 3.10 3.77 -4.95
C GLY A 21 2.68 5.23 -4.76
N ILE A 22 2.49 5.66 -3.51
CA ILE A 22 2.21 7.06 -3.17
C ILE A 22 3.28 7.99 -3.74
N TYR A 23 4.57 7.67 -3.53
CA TYR A 23 5.66 8.53 -4.00
C TYR A 23 5.83 8.53 -5.53
N CYS A 24 5.60 7.39 -6.19
CA CYS A 24 5.58 7.30 -7.65
C CYS A 24 4.44 8.14 -8.24
N ALA A 25 3.21 7.97 -7.74
CA ALA A 25 2.04 8.69 -8.22
C ALA A 25 2.18 10.21 -7.95
N ARG A 26 2.69 10.61 -6.78
CA ARG A 26 3.03 12.02 -6.47
C ARG A 26 4.06 12.62 -7.41
N SER A 27 4.93 11.80 -7.99
CA SER A 27 5.93 12.21 -8.97
C SER A 27 5.40 12.14 -10.40
N ASN A 28 4.08 12.01 -10.56
CA ASN A 28 3.37 11.95 -11.83
C ASN A 28 3.85 10.80 -12.73
N ARG A 29 4.14 9.64 -12.12
CA ARG A 29 4.51 8.40 -12.81
C ARG A 29 3.32 7.48 -12.96
N ASP A 30 3.24 6.80 -14.09
CA ASP A 30 2.31 5.71 -14.32
C ASP A 30 2.74 4.47 -13.53
N VAL A 31 1.98 4.13 -12.50
CA VAL A 31 2.34 3.10 -11.52
C VAL A 31 1.21 2.09 -11.35
N ILE A 32 1.57 0.80 -11.42
CA ILE A 32 0.69 -0.31 -11.10
C ILE A 32 1.19 -0.98 -9.83
N ILE A 33 0.32 -1.17 -8.84
CA ILE A 33 0.60 -1.93 -7.63
C ILE A 33 -0.15 -3.25 -7.72
N LEU A 34 0.59 -4.35 -7.83
CA LEU A 34 0.03 -5.69 -7.95
C LEU A 34 -0.11 -6.33 -6.57
N ASP A 35 -1.32 -6.83 -6.26
CA ASP A 35 -1.55 -7.60 -5.06
C ASP A 35 -1.09 -9.06 -5.20
N GLY A 36 -0.63 -9.63 -4.08
CA GLY A 36 -0.24 -11.02 -3.99
C GLY A 36 -1.38 -11.91 -3.51
N LYS A 37 -1.18 -13.23 -3.55
CA LYS A 37 -2.11 -14.19 -2.93
C LYS A 37 -2.09 -14.13 -1.41
N GLU A 38 -0.92 -13.82 -0.84
CA GLU A 38 -0.74 -13.72 0.59
C GLU A 38 -1.11 -12.32 1.07
N ILE A 39 -1.96 -12.24 2.10
CA ILE A 39 -2.26 -10.98 2.75
C ILE A 39 -1.01 -10.43 3.44
N SER A 40 -0.85 -9.10 3.38
CA SER A 40 0.21 -8.36 4.08
C SER A 40 0.35 -8.79 5.53
N ALA A 41 1.59 -8.92 6.01
CA ALA A 41 1.87 -9.21 7.42
C ALA A 41 1.22 -8.18 8.35
N LEU A 42 1.09 -6.93 7.89
CA LEU A 42 0.42 -5.86 8.63
C LEU A 42 -1.05 -6.20 8.90
N ALA A 43 -1.78 -6.72 7.92
CA ALA A 43 -3.20 -7.07 8.10
C ALA A 43 -3.41 -8.22 9.11
N ARG A 44 -2.40 -9.06 9.33
CA ARG A 44 -2.45 -10.18 10.30
C ARG A 44 -2.18 -9.73 11.74
N THR A 45 -1.65 -8.52 11.93
CA THR A 45 -1.29 -8.00 13.25
C THR A 45 -2.53 -7.43 13.95
N LYS A 46 -2.85 -7.97 15.13
CA LYS A 46 -4.03 -7.57 15.91
C LYS A 46 -3.94 -6.14 16.44
N GLU A 47 -2.77 -5.74 16.93
CA GLU A 47 -2.57 -4.47 17.64
C GLU A 47 -1.17 -3.91 17.32
N ILE A 48 -1.12 -2.60 17.08
CA ILE A 48 0.10 -1.86 16.75
C ILE A 48 0.13 -0.59 17.60
N GLN A 49 1.13 -0.49 18.46
CA GLN A 49 1.32 0.63 19.40
C GLN A 49 2.62 1.41 19.15
N ASN A 50 3.28 1.12 18.02
CA ASN A 50 4.60 1.66 17.68
C ASN A 50 4.63 2.31 16.30
N TRP A 51 3.47 2.71 15.76
CA TRP A 51 3.39 3.47 14.52
C TRP A 51 3.22 4.97 14.81
N PRO A 52 4.19 5.84 14.47
CA PRO A 52 4.05 7.27 14.70
C PRO A 52 2.77 7.85 14.06
N GLY A 53 1.98 8.57 14.86
CA GLY A 53 0.67 9.10 14.45
C GLY A 53 -0.53 8.24 14.86
N GLU A 54 -0.30 7.00 15.32
CA GLU A 54 -1.33 6.12 15.86
C GLU A 54 -0.84 5.59 17.22
N ILE A 55 -1.53 5.96 18.32
CA ILE A 55 -1.16 5.47 19.66
C ILE A 55 -1.47 3.97 19.79
N ASP A 56 -2.59 3.53 19.22
CA ASP A 56 -3.03 2.15 19.14
C ASP A 56 -3.92 2.00 17.90
N ILE A 57 -3.61 1.02 17.05
CA ILE A 57 -4.39 0.69 15.86
C ILE A 57 -4.30 -0.79 15.50
N ALA A 58 -5.38 -1.37 15.00
CA ALA A 58 -5.35 -2.69 14.40
C ALA A 58 -4.60 -2.69 13.06
N GLY A 59 -3.82 -3.72 12.78
CA GLY A 59 -3.00 -3.77 11.57
C GLY A 59 -3.81 -3.73 10.27
N GLU A 60 -4.99 -4.35 10.25
CA GLU A 60 -5.95 -4.22 9.14
C GLU A 60 -6.36 -2.76 8.89
N LYS A 61 -6.67 -2.00 9.96
CA LYS A 61 -7.05 -0.59 9.86
C LYS A 61 -5.91 0.31 9.43
N LEU A 62 -4.69 0.02 9.86
CA LEU A 62 -3.52 0.76 9.38
C LEU A 62 -3.26 0.47 7.88
N LEU A 63 -3.47 -0.77 7.43
CA LEU A 63 -3.35 -1.11 6.01
C LEU A 63 -4.42 -0.42 5.15
N GLU A 64 -5.68 -0.37 5.61
CA GLU A 64 -6.76 0.39 4.95
C GLU A 64 -6.36 1.87 4.78
N LYS A 65 -5.79 2.49 5.82
CA LYS A 65 -5.29 3.89 5.74
C LYS A 65 -4.21 4.05 4.66
N PHE A 66 -3.28 3.10 4.54
CA PHE A 66 -2.27 3.15 3.46
C PHE A 66 -2.87 2.98 2.07
N ARG A 67 -3.84 2.07 1.92
CA ARG A 67 -4.53 1.86 0.63
C ARG A 67 -5.30 3.11 0.23
N GLY A 68 -6.09 3.68 1.14
CA GLY A 68 -6.83 4.92 0.86
C GLY A 68 -5.92 6.10 0.51
N HIS A 69 -4.74 6.21 1.12
CA HIS A 69 -3.77 7.25 0.75
C HIS A 69 -3.18 6.98 -0.65
N ALA A 70 -2.84 5.75 -1.00
CA ALA A 70 -2.37 5.41 -2.35
C ALA A 70 -3.45 5.69 -3.41
N GLU A 71 -4.69 5.29 -3.16
CA GLU A 71 -5.85 5.51 -4.04
C GLU A 71 -6.19 6.99 -4.21
N SER A 72 -5.86 7.85 -3.23
CA SER A 72 -6.07 9.31 -3.36
C SER A 72 -5.20 9.98 -4.44
N TYR A 73 -4.21 9.27 -4.98
CA TYR A 73 -3.38 9.71 -6.12
C TYR A 73 -3.70 8.95 -7.43
N SER A 74 -4.72 8.08 -7.44
CA SER A 74 -5.16 7.35 -8.64
C SER A 74 -6.07 8.18 -9.54
#